data_AF-A0A8J6KSG8-F1
#
_entry.id   AF-A0A8J6KSG8-F1
#
_cell.length_a   1.000
_cell.length_b   1.000
_cell.length_c   1.000
_cell.angle_alpha   90.00
_cell.angle_beta   90.00
_cell.angle_gamma   90.00
#
_symmetry.space_group_name_H-M   'P 1'
#
loop_
_entity.id
_entity.type
_entity.pdbx_description
1 polymer ?
#
loop_
_entity_poly.entity_id
_entity_poly.type
_entity_poly.pdbx_seq_one_letter_code
_entity_poly.pdbx_strand_id
1 'polypeptide(L)'
;MGTLYNTNTLEAFKTADKKLLLEQSANEIWEAIKSGAALENPLLLNKFLLLTFADLKKYHFYYWFCCPALCLPESIPLIQGPVGLDQRLSPKQMQALERAYDDLCQAEGVTALPYFLVKYDDHTVQVSLLKHYSDFFQGQRTKVRIYGYHFVRQFKFLKFAL
;
A
#
# COMPACT_ATOMS: atom_id res chain seq x y z
N MET A 1 8.10 1.83 -3.98
CA MET A 1 9.49 2.33 -4.20
C MET A 1 9.94 3.01 -2.92
N GLY A 2 11.21 3.00 -2.56
CA GLY A 2 11.65 3.67 -1.33
C GLY A 2 13.00 4.36 -1.46
N THR A 3 13.28 5.25 -0.51
CA THR A 3 14.50 6.07 -0.50
C THR A 3 15.32 5.77 0.74
N LEU A 4 16.61 5.52 0.54
CA LEU A 4 17.59 5.32 1.61
C LEU A 4 18.43 6.60 1.76
N TYR A 5 18.40 7.20 2.94
CA TYR A 5 19.25 8.33 3.31
C TYR A 5 20.30 7.85 4.30
N ASN A 6 21.54 7.70 3.85
CA ASN A 6 22.64 7.38 4.74
C ASN A 6 23.38 8.66 5.16
N THR A 7 23.58 8.84 6.46
CA THR A 7 24.39 9.91 7.02
C THR A 7 25.80 9.42 7.32
N ASN A 8 26.77 10.33 7.25
CA ASN A 8 28.19 9.98 7.45
C ASN A 8 28.62 10.03 8.92
N THR A 9 27.86 10.72 9.78
CA THR A 9 28.15 10.86 11.22
C THR A 9 26.92 10.53 12.04
N LEU A 10 27.16 10.04 13.27
CA LEU A 10 26.08 9.75 14.22
C LEU A 10 25.32 11.02 14.60
N GLU A 11 26.02 12.15 14.68
CA GLU A 11 25.46 13.45 14.97
C GLU A 11 24.45 13.86 13.89
N ALA A 12 24.82 13.75 12.61
CA ALA A 12 23.93 14.05 11.49
C ALA A 12 22.68 13.14 11.48
N PHE A 13 22.83 11.86 11.82
CA PHE A 13 21.69 10.95 11.97
C PHE A 13 20.71 11.39 13.06
N LYS A 14 21.26 11.82 14.21
CA LYS A 14 20.47 12.24 15.38
C LYS A 14 19.76 13.57 15.14
N THR A 15 20.43 14.52 14.47
CA THR A 15 19.91 15.87 14.22
C THR A 15 19.15 16.01 12.91
N ALA A 16 19.13 14.98 12.06
CA ALA A 16 18.35 14.95 10.83
C ALA A 16 16.88 15.32 11.10
N ASP A 17 16.34 16.22 10.28
CA ASP A 17 14.94 16.61 10.33
C ASP A 17 14.05 15.50 9.76
N LYS A 18 13.71 14.56 10.64
CA LYS A 18 12.85 13.41 10.37
C LYS A 18 11.46 13.81 9.90
N LYS A 19 10.96 14.96 10.36
CA LYS A 19 9.66 15.49 9.97
C LYS A 19 9.71 16.00 8.54
N LEU A 20 10.73 16.79 8.19
CA LEU A 20 10.91 17.26 6.81
C LEU A 20 11.04 16.11 5.81
N LEU A 21 11.83 15.08 6.14
CA LEU A 21 11.99 13.90 5.28
C LEU A 21 10.67 13.13 5.07
N LEU A 22 9.86 13.02 6.13
CA LEU A 22 8.52 12.44 6.06
C LEU A 22 7.60 13.28 5.17
N GLU A 23 7.58 14.60 5.35
CA GLU A 23 6.75 15.54 4.59
C GLU A 23 7.11 15.53 3.10
N GLN A 24 8.39 15.50 2.75
CA GLN A 24 8.85 15.35 1.38
C GLN A 24 8.32 14.05 0.74
N SER A 25 8.45 12.93 1.45
CA SER A 25 7.96 11.64 0.97
C SER A 25 6.43 11.61 0.83
N ALA A 26 5.72 12.23 1.77
CA ALA A 26 4.27 12.37 1.73
C ALA A 26 3.79 13.25 0.56
N ASN A 27 4.51 14.34 0.25
CA ASN A 27 4.22 15.19 -0.89
C ASN A 27 4.35 14.45 -2.21
N GLU A 28 5.37 13.59 -2.37
CA GLU A 28 5.50 12.76 -3.57
C GLU A 28 4.32 11.81 -3.77
N ILE A 29 3.81 11.19 -2.68
CA ILE A 29 2.59 10.38 -2.73
C ILE A 29 1.41 11.26 -3.16
N TRP A 30 1.28 12.44 -2.57
CA TRP A 30 0.19 13.37 -2.85
C TRP A 30 0.17 13.84 -4.30
N GLU A 31 1.33 14.21 -4.87
CA GLU A 31 1.44 14.58 -6.29
C GLU A 31 1.11 13.39 -7.22
N ALA A 32 1.53 12.17 -6.87
CA ALA A 32 1.17 10.98 -7.63
C ALA A 32 -0.35 10.72 -7.62
N ILE A 33 -1.03 10.98 -6.50
CA ILE A 33 -2.49 10.91 -6.41
C ILE A 33 -3.13 11.98 -7.30
N LYS A 34 -2.74 13.25 -7.14
CA LYS A 34 -3.35 14.39 -7.87
C LYS A 34 -3.17 14.28 -9.38
N SER A 35 -2.01 13.83 -9.84
CA SER A 35 -1.71 13.69 -11.28
C SER A 35 -2.38 12.47 -11.93
N GLY A 36 -2.96 11.55 -11.15
CA GLY A 36 -3.46 10.27 -11.64
C GLY A 36 -2.37 9.22 -11.86
N ALA A 37 -1.08 9.56 -11.67
CA ALA A 37 0.03 8.60 -11.80
C ALA A 37 -0.11 7.41 -10.85
N ALA A 38 -0.75 7.58 -9.68
CA ALA A 38 -1.03 6.51 -8.74
C ALA A 38 -2.11 5.52 -9.23
N LEU A 39 -2.96 5.89 -10.19
CA LEU A 39 -3.91 4.97 -10.83
C LEU A 39 -3.19 4.07 -11.84
N GLU A 40 -2.26 4.65 -12.60
CA GLU A 40 -1.41 3.92 -13.55
C GLU A 40 -0.40 3.02 -12.84
N ASN A 41 0.25 3.54 -11.80
CA ASN A 41 1.20 2.80 -10.98
C ASN A 41 0.89 2.94 -9.49
N PRO A 42 0.06 2.03 -8.94
CA PRO A 42 -0.33 2.04 -7.54
C PRO A 42 0.83 1.86 -6.55
N LEU A 43 1.99 1.36 -6.98
CA LEU A 43 3.16 1.20 -6.12
C LEU A 43 3.74 2.54 -5.63
N LEU A 44 3.34 3.65 -6.25
CA LEU A 44 3.67 5.00 -5.81
C LEU A 44 3.02 5.36 -4.47
N LEU A 45 1.92 4.67 -4.08
CA LEU A 45 1.28 4.83 -2.78
C LEU A 45 2.08 4.15 -1.65
N ASN A 46 2.87 3.13 -1.98
CA ASN A 46 3.71 2.38 -1.04
C ASN A 46 5.13 2.96 -0.95
N LYS A 47 5.25 4.30 -0.90
CA LYS A 47 6.54 4.93 -0.67
C LYS A 47 7.01 4.69 0.75
N PHE A 48 8.29 4.39 0.92
CA PHE A 48 8.92 4.28 2.23
C PHE A 48 10.28 4.98 2.24
N LEU A 49 10.70 5.34 3.44
CA LEU A 49 11.91 6.07 3.73
C LEU A 49 12.71 5.28 4.76
N LEU A 50 14.01 5.14 4.53
CA LEU A 50 14.94 4.57 5.48
C LEU A 50 16.08 5.56 5.71
N LEU A 51 16.18 6.13 6.91
CA LEU A 51 17.30 6.95 7.32
C LEU A 51 18.30 6.06 8.07
N THR A 52 19.59 6.12 7.75
CA THR A 52 20.62 5.26 8.35
C THR A 52 21.88 6.02 8.73
N PHE A 53 22.64 5.42 9.65
CA PHE A 53 24.05 5.70 9.90
C PHE A 53 24.77 4.38 10.14
N ALA A 54 25.84 4.15 9.39
CA ALA A 54 26.68 2.96 9.51
C ALA A 54 28.04 3.34 10.12
N ASP A 55 28.28 2.94 11.37
CA ASP A 55 29.62 2.97 11.98
C ASP A 55 30.37 1.70 11.56
N LEU A 56 31.09 1.80 10.43
CA LEU A 56 31.87 0.67 9.90
C LEU A 56 33.09 0.32 10.75
N LYS A 57 33.52 1.20 11.67
CA LYS A 57 34.63 0.90 12.59
C LYS A 57 34.18 -0.04 13.69
N LYS A 58 32.97 0.16 14.20
CA LYS A 58 32.36 -0.65 15.26
C LYS A 58 31.39 -1.70 14.73
N TYR A 59 31.12 -1.70 13.43
CA TYR A 59 30.07 -2.51 12.79
C TYR A 59 28.69 -2.29 13.41
N HIS A 60 28.37 -1.05 13.81
CA HIS A 60 27.06 -0.68 14.34
C HIS A 60 26.24 0.05 13.28
N PHE A 61 24.99 -0.37 13.09
CA PHE A 61 24.07 0.20 12.10
C PHE A 61 22.84 0.77 12.80
N TYR A 62 22.69 2.08 12.70
CA TYR A 62 21.55 2.83 13.22
C TYR A 62 20.59 3.08 12.07
N TYR A 63 19.30 2.88 12.31
CA TYR A 63 18.29 3.10 11.29
C TYR A 63 17.00 3.67 11.87
N TRP A 64 16.26 4.36 11.01
CA TRP A 64 14.91 4.84 11.27
C TRP A 64 14.09 4.64 10.00
N PHE A 65 13.10 3.75 10.09
CA PHE A 65 12.20 3.42 8.98
C PHE A 65 10.91 4.23 9.09
N CYS A 66 10.41 4.69 7.96
CA CYS A 66 9.22 5.52 7.86
C CYS A 66 8.38 5.11 6.65
N CYS A 67 7.10 4.86 6.89
CA CYS A 67 6.09 4.68 5.85
C CYS A 67 5.12 5.86 5.93
N PRO A 68 5.27 6.90 5.08
CA PRO A 68 4.33 8.02 5.06
C PRO A 68 2.90 7.55 4.81
N ALA A 69 1.99 7.99 5.67
CA ALA A 69 0.55 7.80 5.50
C ALA A 69 -0.12 9.18 5.55
N LEU A 70 -1.01 9.44 4.58
CA LEU A 70 -1.76 10.68 4.52
C LEU A 70 -2.89 10.64 5.55
N CYS A 71 -2.93 11.63 6.44
CA CYS A 71 -4.02 11.81 7.40
C CYS A 71 -5.10 12.70 6.78
N LEU A 72 -6.33 12.22 6.78
CA LEU A 72 -7.47 13.02 6.36
C LEU A 72 -7.80 14.06 7.44
N PRO A 73 -8.26 15.27 7.06
CA PRO A 73 -8.58 16.33 8.02
C PRO A 73 -9.75 15.95 8.93
N GLU A 74 -10.68 15.14 8.43
CA GLU A 74 -11.77 14.56 9.20
C GLU A 74 -11.56 13.06 9.34
N SER A 75 -11.86 12.51 10.52
CA SER A 75 -11.87 11.07 10.75
C SER A 75 -12.96 10.44 9.88
N ILE A 76 -12.62 9.41 9.09
CA ILE A 76 -13.63 8.58 8.44
C ILE A 76 -14.22 7.65 9.49
N PRO A 77 -15.50 7.81 9.88
CA PRO A 77 -16.11 6.94 10.86
C PRO A 77 -16.23 5.53 10.29
N LEU A 78 -15.76 4.54 11.05
CA LEU A 78 -15.93 3.14 10.71
C LEU A 78 -17.38 2.72 10.96
N ILE A 79 -18.16 2.53 9.90
CA ILE A 79 -19.58 2.12 9.99
C ILE A 79 -19.73 0.72 10.57
N GLN A 80 -18.83 -0.20 10.20
CA GLN A 80 -18.80 -1.58 10.67
C GLN A 80 -17.34 -2.03 10.79
N GLY A 81 -17.05 -2.82 11.83
CA GLY A 81 -15.75 -3.48 11.96
C GLY A 81 -15.38 -4.35 10.75
N PRO A 82 -14.08 -4.63 10.55
CA PRO A 82 -13.65 -5.54 9.50
C PRO A 82 -14.24 -6.94 9.72
N VAL A 83 -14.80 -7.52 8.66
CA VAL A 83 -15.32 -8.89 8.64
C VAL A 83 -14.47 -9.74 7.72
N GLY A 84 -14.40 -11.04 8.02
CA GLY A 84 -13.74 -12.00 7.13
C GLY A 84 -14.40 -12.02 5.75
N LEU A 85 -13.62 -12.32 4.71
CA LEU A 85 -14.16 -12.44 3.35
C LEU A 85 -15.18 -13.58 3.25
N ASP A 86 -14.98 -14.65 4.01
CA ASP A 86 -15.87 -15.81 4.17
C ASP A 86 -17.23 -15.45 4.78
N GLN A 87 -17.29 -14.40 5.60
CA GLN A 87 -18.54 -13.90 6.17
C GLN A 87 -19.30 -13.00 5.18
N ARG A 88 -18.63 -12.50 4.13
CA ARG A 88 -19.19 -11.53 3.19
C ARG A 88 -19.43 -12.09 1.80
N LEU A 89 -18.65 -13.06 1.37
CA LEU A 89 -18.69 -13.71 0.08
C LEU A 89 -19.07 -15.18 0.27
N SER A 90 -19.94 -15.69 -0.60
CA SER A 90 -20.22 -17.12 -0.66
C SER A 90 -18.97 -17.90 -1.11
N PRO A 91 -18.88 -19.22 -0.83
CA PRO A 91 -17.77 -20.05 -1.31
C PRO A 91 -17.58 -19.98 -2.84
N LYS A 92 -18.68 -19.87 -3.60
CA LYS A 92 -18.64 -19.70 -5.06
C LYS A 92 -18.00 -18.36 -5.46
N GLN A 93 -18.35 -17.28 -4.77
CA GLN A 93 -17.78 -15.94 -5.02
C GLN A 93 -16.31 -15.88 -4.62
N MET A 94 -15.91 -16.52 -3.51
CA MET A 94 -14.50 -16.59 -3.11
C MET A 94 -13.66 -17.31 -4.16
N GLN A 95 -14.13 -18.47 -4.63
CA GLN A 95 -13.44 -19.22 -5.68
C GLN A 95 -13.38 -18.45 -7.01
N ALA A 96 -14.45 -17.73 -7.36
CA ALA A 96 -14.46 -16.86 -8.54
C ALA A 96 -13.51 -15.67 -8.39
N LEU A 97 -13.40 -15.08 -7.20
CA LEU A 97 -12.47 -14.00 -6.90
C LEU A 97 -11.01 -14.46 -7.02
N GLU A 98 -10.67 -15.60 -6.43
CA GLU A 98 -9.33 -16.20 -6.50
C GLU A 98 -8.91 -16.42 -7.96
N ARG A 99 -9.77 -17.09 -8.74
CA ARG A 99 -9.53 -17.31 -10.18
C ARG A 99 -9.36 -16.02 -10.95
N ALA A 100 -10.27 -15.05 -10.78
CA ALA A 100 -10.21 -13.77 -11.48
C ALA A 100 -8.95 -12.96 -11.11
N TYR A 101 -8.47 -13.07 -9.88
CA TYR A 101 -7.24 -12.43 -9.43
C TYR A 101 -6.00 -13.13 -9.99
N ASP A 102 -5.97 -14.46 -10.00
CA ASP A 102 -4.88 -15.25 -10.57
C ASP A 102 -4.75 -14.99 -12.08
N ASP A 103 -5.89 -14.98 -12.79
CA ASP A 103 -5.95 -14.66 -14.22
C ASP A 103 -5.41 -13.24 -14.49
N LEU A 104 -5.76 -12.25 -13.64
CA LEU A 104 -5.24 -10.90 -13.75
C LEU A 104 -3.72 -10.85 -13.51
N CYS A 105 -3.22 -11.55 -12.49
CA CYS A 105 -1.78 -11.62 -12.21
C CYS A 105 -1.02 -12.27 -13.38
N GLN A 106 -1.56 -13.35 -13.96
CA GLN A 106 -1.00 -13.99 -15.14
C GLN A 106 -0.99 -13.06 -16.36
N ALA A 107 -2.10 -12.34 -16.62
CA ALA A 107 -2.21 -11.40 -17.72
C ALA A 107 -1.20 -10.23 -17.60
N GLU A 108 -0.97 -9.75 -16.39
CA GLU A 108 0.03 -8.70 -16.10
C GLU A 108 1.46 -9.24 -15.96
N GLY A 109 1.65 -10.57 -16.00
CA GLY A 109 2.96 -11.20 -15.87
C GLY A 109 3.61 -11.02 -14.50
N VAL A 110 2.82 -10.86 -13.43
CA VAL A 110 3.29 -10.64 -12.06
C VAL A 110 2.80 -11.74 -11.12
N THR A 111 3.49 -11.93 -10.00
CA THR A 111 3.08 -12.93 -8.98
C THR A 111 1.99 -12.41 -8.06
N ALA A 112 1.86 -11.09 -7.90
CA ALA A 112 0.83 -10.47 -7.09
C ALA A 112 0.66 -8.98 -7.44
N LEU A 113 -0.57 -8.49 -7.31
CA LEU A 113 -0.93 -7.07 -7.45
C LEU A 113 -1.35 -6.51 -6.09
N PRO A 114 -0.67 -5.47 -5.56
CA PRO A 114 -1.00 -4.93 -4.25
C PRO A 114 -2.28 -4.10 -4.23
N TYR A 115 -2.75 -3.63 -5.39
CA TYR A 115 -3.97 -2.85 -5.51
C TYR A 115 -4.76 -3.30 -6.71
N PHE A 116 -6.06 -3.53 -6.51
CA PHE A 116 -6.96 -3.93 -7.57
C PHE A 116 -8.41 -3.54 -7.23
N LEU A 117 -9.22 -3.48 -8.27
CA LEU A 117 -10.65 -3.24 -8.20
C LEU A 117 -11.37 -4.57 -8.12
N VAL A 118 -12.43 -4.65 -7.31
CA VAL A 118 -13.33 -5.80 -7.30
C VAL A 118 -14.77 -5.33 -7.44
N LYS A 119 -15.49 -6.01 -8.33
CA LYS A 119 -16.91 -5.82 -8.55
C LYS A 119 -17.56 -7.19 -8.49
N TYR A 120 -18.63 -7.32 -7.71
CA TYR A 120 -19.32 -8.59 -7.60
C TYR A 120 -20.83 -8.42 -7.38
N ASP A 121 -21.58 -9.37 -7.93
CA ASP A 121 -23.00 -9.60 -7.66
C ASP A 121 -23.22 -11.07 -7.28
N ASP A 122 -24.47 -11.52 -7.26
CA ASP A 122 -24.83 -12.89 -6.87
C ASP A 122 -24.33 -13.95 -7.88
N HIS A 123 -23.91 -13.55 -9.08
CA HIS A 123 -23.55 -14.42 -10.18
C HIS A 123 -22.13 -14.19 -10.72
N THR A 124 -21.59 -12.98 -10.61
CA THR A 124 -20.33 -12.57 -11.24
C THR A 124 -19.36 -11.97 -10.23
N VAL A 125 -18.07 -12.23 -10.45
CA VAL A 125 -16.96 -11.56 -9.77
C VAL A 125 -15.99 -11.10 -10.85
N GLN A 126 -15.63 -9.82 -10.81
CA GLN A 126 -14.72 -9.18 -11.73
C GLN A 126 -13.61 -8.49 -10.95
N VAL A 127 -12.39 -8.63 -11.45
CA VAL A 127 -11.19 -7.98 -10.91
C VAL A 127 -10.55 -7.17 -12.02
N SER A 128 -10.02 -5.98 -11.70
CA SER A 128 -9.33 -5.14 -12.68
C SER A 128 -8.27 -4.27 -12.04
N LEU A 129 -7.40 -3.69 -12.87
CA LEU A 129 -6.38 -2.72 -12.45
C LEU A 129 -7.01 -1.37 -12.08
N LEU A 130 -6.31 -0.61 -11.23
CA LEU A 130 -6.72 0.76 -10.86
C LEU A 130 -6.77 1.71 -12.06
N LYS A 131 -5.96 1.53 -13.10
CA LYS A 131 -6.01 2.35 -14.33
C LYS A 131 -7.36 2.29 -15.04
N HIS A 132 -8.12 1.21 -14.86
CA HIS A 132 -9.46 1.04 -15.45
C HIS A 132 -10.59 1.57 -14.56
N TYR A 133 -10.26 2.34 -13.51
CA TYR A 133 -11.22 2.88 -12.55
C TYR A 133 -12.41 3.59 -13.22
N SER A 134 -12.18 4.42 -14.23
CA SER A 134 -13.26 5.18 -14.90
C SER A 134 -14.31 4.32 -15.58
N ASP A 135 -13.87 3.20 -16.17
CA ASP A 135 -14.72 2.37 -17.03
C ASP A 135 -15.33 1.21 -16.24
N PHE A 136 -14.61 0.72 -15.24
CA PHE A 136 -14.98 -0.42 -14.40
C PHE A 136 -16.32 -0.21 -13.66
N PHE A 137 -16.68 1.05 -13.39
CA PHE A 137 -17.92 1.41 -12.69
C PHE A 137 -19.07 1.87 -13.60
N GLN A 138 -18.92 1.82 -14.93
CA GLN A 138 -20.02 2.14 -15.84
C GLN A 138 -21.07 1.01 -15.81
N GLY A 139 -22.17 1.20 -15.06
CA GLY A 139 -23.30 0.28 -14.97
C GLY A 139 -24.07 0.35 -13.64
N GLN A 140 -25.40 0.19 -13.67
CA GLN A 140 -26.24 0.18 -12.46
C GLN A 140 -26.41 -1.25 -11.89
N ARG A 141 -26.42 -1.35 -10.55
CA ARG A 141 -26.65 -2.54 -9.70
C ARG A 141 -25.48 -3.50 -9.51
N THR A 142 -24.40 -3.03 -8.89
CA THR A 142 -23.33 -3.94 -8.42
C THR A 142 -22.74 -3.44 -7.11
N LYS A 143 -22.45 -4.35 -6.16
CA LYS A 143 -21.71 -3.98 -4.94
C LYS A 143 -20.25 -3.82 -5.34
N VAL A 144 -19.80 -2.58 -5.34
CA VAL A 144 -18.46 -2.19 -5.78
C VAL A 144 -17.55 -1.99 -4.56
N ARG A 145 -16.34 -2.55 -4.60
CA ARG A 145 -15.34 -2.38 -3.53
C ARG A 145 -13.92 -2.29 -4.09
N ILE A 146 -13.14 -1.35 -3.55
CA ILE A 146 -11.72 -1.24 -3.83
C ILE A 146 -10.98 -2.08 -2.80
N TYR A 147 -10.08 -2.96 -3.25
CA TYR A 147 -9.24 -3.75 -2.38
C TYR A 147 -7.80 -3.27 -2.54
N GLY A 148 -7.29 -2.62 -1.49
CA GLY A 148 -5.87 -2.34 -1.32
C GLY A 148 -5.27 -3.36 -0.36
N TYR A 149 -4.34 -4.17 -0.84
CA TYR A 149 -3.54 -5.05 0.00
C TYR A 149 -2.17 -4.41 0.26
N HIS A 150 -2.06 -3.71 1.40
CA HIS A 150 -0.76 -3.25 1.87
C HIS A 150 -0.10 -4.34 2.71
N PHE A 151 0.72 -5.18 2.09
CA PHE A 151 1.54 -6.14 2.83
C PHE A 151 2.74 -5.45 3.48
N VAL A 152 2.62 -5.04 4.74
CA VAL A 152 3.81 -4.80 5.58
C VAL A 152 4.18 -6.12 6.28
N ARG A 153 4.75 -7.09 5.55
CA ARG A 153 5.67 -8.05 6.20
C ARG A 153 7.09 -7.59 5.96
N GLN A 154 7.50 -6.60 6.72
CA GLN A 154 8.89 -6.23 7.05
C GLN A 154 8.68 -5.14 8.09
N PHE A 155 8.52 -5.43 9.39
CA PHE A 155 9.61 -5.60 10.36
C PHE A 155 9.05 -6.22 11.68
N LYS A 156 8.38 -7.38 11.63
CA LYS A 156 8.01 -8.13 12.87
C LYS A 156 9.18 -8.91 13.50
N PHE A 157 10.42 -8.63 13.09
CA PHE A 157 11.67 -9.16 13.67
C PHE A 157 12.56 -8.03 14.23
N LEU A 158 12.00 -7.09 14.99
CA LEU A 158 12.76 -6.37 16.04
C LEU A 158 11.81 -5.65 17.02
N LYS A 159 11.07 -6.42 17.81
CA LYS A 159 10.59 -6.01 19.14
C LYS A 159 10.73 -7.20 20.10
N PHE A 160 11.98 -7.57 20.37
CA PHE A 160 12.38 -7.83 21.76
C PHE A 160 12.83 -6.50 22.35
N ALA A 161 12.61 -6.31 23.65
CA ALA A 161 12.76 -5.07 24.44
C ALA A 161 11.49 -4.20 24.53
N LEU A 162 10.50 -4.67 25.30
CA LEU A 162 10.31 -4.05 26.62
C LEU A 162 11.16 -4.83 27.61
#